data_AF-A0A812L0B7-F1
#
_entry.id   AF-A0A812L0B7-F1
#
_cell.length_a   1.000
_cell.length_b   1.000
_cell.length_c   1.000
_cell.angle_alpha   90.00
_cell.angle_beta   90.00
_cell.angle_gamma   90.00
#
_symmetry.space_group_name_H-M   'P 1'
#
loop_
_entity.id
_entity.type
_entity.pdbx_description
1 polymer ?
#
loop_
_entity_poly.entity_id
_entity_poly.type
_entity_poly.pdbx_seq_one_letter_code
_entity_poly.pdbx_strand_id
1 'polypeptide(L)'
;MQAPHGPNGTESGGNGHAEPARPAKISFYAPGAFPSSRASGAPPIYAVPGGGRRPREAGELDGRLRDATKPQELMQLVARELARFDIGNLVVAFTSAAKFEDGCDTHSAWPGLLERLLETADFLEPRGLSMTAYAAAKLVFGDDRFLAPLAEASVRRASRFGATDVAKACWAFAKLRFVEEPPARSFWQAMAEPAVRNIPGARFVDVSMICWAFAATDQASPAVFEAASAETRAVVHELPPRSLAGVAWAFARARHHDPGLYQLLAQRSVEVLSDFTAHDAASFCWGFTAAEMPHTQLFERLAMHLNQPGERNVSALRRLSAPLAAELSWAFASASIQAPGTFETLAEVCT
;
A
#
# COMPACT_ATOMS: atom_id res chain seq x y z
N MET A 1 -72.19 -10.40 12.00
CA MET A 1 -72.88 -9.10 12.15
C MET A 1 -71.81 -8.02 12.09
N GLN A 2 -71.89 -7.19 11.04
CA GLN A 2 -71.24 -5.91 10.71
C GLN A 2 -69.93 -5.46 11.40
N ALA A 3 -68.98 -5.07 10.53
CA ALA A 3 -67.76 -4.26 10.74
C ALA A 3 -68.10 -2.74 10.79
N PRO A 4 -67.18 -1.78 10.49
CA PRO A 4 -65.87 -1.38 11.06
C PRO A 4 -65.85 0.15 11.39
N HIS A 5 -64.68 0.73 11.76
CA HIS A 5 -64.09 2.01 11.26
C HIS A 5 -63.12 2.67 12.28
N GLY A 6 -61.85 2.90 11.86
CA GLY A 6 -60.95 3.91 12.47
C GLY A 6 -61.38 5.35 12.13
N PRO A 7 -60.63 6.44 12.43
CA PRO A 7 -59.16 6.55 12.26
C PRO A 7 -58.39 7.52 13.23
N ASN A 8 -57.08 7.70 12.95
CA ASN A 8 -56.11 8.75 13.36
C ASN A 8 -55.65 8.75 14.82
N GLY A 9 -54.37 8.81 15.22
CA GLY A 9 -53.12 9.41 14.71
C GLY A 9 -52.39 9.84 16.01
N THR A 10 -51.12 9.55 16.29
CA THR A 10 -49.91 10.21 15.79
C THR A 10 -48.66 9.50 16.31
N GLU A 11 -47.73 9.23 15.39
CA GLU A 11 -46.26 9.36 15.48
C GLU A 11 -45.51 9.03 16.79
N SER A 12 -44.79 7.90 16.78
CA SER A 12 -43.58 7.69 17.60
C SER A 12 -42.37 7.58 16.68
N GLY A 13 -41.57 8.66 16.63
CA GLY A 13 -40.30 8.71 15.89
C GLY A 13 -39.28 7.76 16.51
N GLY A 14 -38.95 6.68 15.80
CA GLY A 14 -37.81 5.82 16.10
C GLY A 14 -36.52 6.50 15.66
N ASN A 15 -35.76 7.05 16.61
CA ASN A 15 -34.38 7.45 16.37
C ASN A 15 -33.53 6.19 16.19
N GLY A 16 -33.35 5.78 14.94
CA GLY A 16 -32.33 4.82 14.53
C GLY A 16 -30.96 5.45 14.70
N HIS A 17 -30.30 5.16 15.82
CA HIS A 17 -28.88 5.46 15.99
C HIS A 17 -28.09 4.60 15.00
N ALA A 18 -27.65 5.24 13.91
CA ALA A 18 -26.69 4.67 12.98
C ALA A 18 -25.40 4.34 13.75
N GLU A 19 -25.04 3.06 13.72
CA GLU A 19 -23.77 2.56 14.23
C GLU A 19 -22.63 3.28 13.49
N PRO A 20 -21.68 3.92 14.20
CA PRO A 20 -20.60 4.64 13.53
C PRO A 20 -19.72 3.64 12.76
N ALA A 21 -19.50 3.94 11.48
CA ALA A 21 -18.64 3.16 10.61
C ALA A 21 -17.28 2.89 11.28
N ARG A 22 -16.87 1.62 11.32
CA ARG A 22 -15.56 1.21 11.85
C ARG A 22 -14.46 2.02 11.14
N PRO A 23 -13.49 2.61 11.86
CA PRO A 23 -12.40 3.32 11.23
C PRO A 23 -11.59 2.33 10.37
N ALA A 24 -11.39 2.69 9.10
CA ALA A 24 -10.61 1.91 8.16
C ALA A 24 -9.21 1.60 8.71
N LYS A 25 -8.72 0.37 8.48
CA LYS A 25 -7.33 -0.03 8.78
C LYS A 25 -6.38 1.02 8.18
N ILE A 26 -5.67 1.77 9.03
CA ILE A 26 -4.73 2.81 8.58
C ILE A 26 -3.49 2.10 8.00
N SER A 27 -3.59 1.77 6.72
CA SER A 27 -2.47 1.33 5.90
C SER A 27 -1.59 2.53 5.58
N PHE A 28 -0.28 2.31 5.47
CA PHE A 28 0.71 3.26 4.93
C PHE A 28 0.23 3.97 3.66
N TYR A 29 -0.74 3.38 2.94
CA TYR A 29 -1.18 3.69 1.58
C TYR A 29 -2.69 4.01 1.48
N ALA A 30 -3.27 4.71 2.45
CA ALA A 30 -4.64 5.20 2.36
C ALA A 30 -4.86 6.08 1.09
N PRO A 31 -6.03 6.02 0.44
CA PRO A 31 -6.32 6.86 -0.72
C PRO A 31 -6.14 8.36 -0.37
N GLY A 32 -5.36 9.10 -1.16
CA GLY A 32 -5.13 10.54 -0.97
C GLY A 32 -3.78 10.94 -0.37
N ALA A 33 -2.93 9.99 0.05
CA ALA A 33 -1.58 10.27 0.54
C ALA A 33 -0.55 10.65 -0.57
N PHE A 34 -1.00 10.88 -1.80
CA PHE A 34 -0.14 11.02 -2.98
C PHE A 34 -0.52 12.22 -3.85
N PRO A 35 0.40 13.15 -4.11
CA PRO A 35 0.22 14.15 -5.16
C PRO A 35 0.23 13.47 -6.55
N SER A 36 -0.70 13.86 -7.41
CA SER A 36 -0.73 13.42 -8.81
C SER A 36 0.38 14.12 -9.60
N SER A 37 1.40 13.40 -10.08
CA SER A 37 2.40 14.01 -10.96
C SER A 37 1.82 14.24 -12.36
N ARG A 38 1.89 15.49 -12.80
CA ARG A 38 1.63 15.93 -14.19
C ARG A 38 2.96 15.96 -14.93
N ALA A 39 3.20 15.03 -15.86
CA ALA A 39 4.08 15.25 -17.02
C ALA A 39 4.10 14.00 -17.93
N SER A 40 3.85 14.20 -19.23
CA SER A 40 3.66 13.18 -20.28
C SER A 40 2.44 12.28 -20.09
N GLY A 41 1.75 11.95 -21.20
CA GLY A 41 0.63 11.01 -21.14
C GLY A 41 1.07 9.72 -20.45
N ALA A 42 0.20 9.17 -19.60
CA ALA A 42 0.60 8.05 -18.78
C ALA A 42 1.03 6.84 -19.67
N PRO A 43 2.11 6.11 -19.33
CA PRO A 43 2.65 5.03 -20.16
C PRO A 43 1.60 4.03 -20.62
N PRO A 44 1.75 3.34 -21.78
CA PRO A 44 0.76 2.37 -22.23
C PRO A 44 0.60 1.23 -21.22
N ILE A 45 -0.64 0.73 -21.07
CA ILE A 45 -0.94 -0.45 -20.24
C ILE A 45 -0.43 -1.73 -20.93
N TYR A 46 -0.47 -1.77 -22.25
CA TYR A 46 -0.10 -2.93 -23.06
C TYR A 46 0.40 -2.49 -24.44
N ALA A 47 1.17 -3.36 -25.08
CA ALA A 47 1.56 -3.22 -26.47
C ALA A 47 0.38 -3.64 -27.36
N VAL A 48 -0.09 -2.75 -28.24
CA VAL A 48 -1.16 -3.07 -29.20
C VAL A 48 -0.64 -4.12 -30.18
N PRO A 49 -1.22 -5.34 -30.23
CA PRO A 49 -0.80 -6.35 -31.20
C PRO A 49 -0.94 -5.81 -32.63
N GLY A 50 0.11 -5.93 -33.44
CA GLY A 50 0.14 -5.37 -34.80
C GLY A 50 0.43 -3.86 -34.86
N GLY A 51 0.65 -3.19 -33.73
CA GLY A 51 0.90 -1.76 -33.65
C GLY A 51 -0.35 -0.89 -33.81
N GLY A 52 -0.16 0.44 -33.82
CA GLY A 52 -1.24 1.41 -33.99
C GLY A 52 -1.84 1.93 -32.68
N ARG A 53 -3.00 2.61 -32.81
CA ARG A 53 -3.70 3.22 -31.67
C ARG A 53 -4.85 2.33 -31.20
N ARG A 54 -5.03 2.25 -29.89
CA ARG A 54 -6.18 1.59 -29.27
C ARG A 54 -7.50 2.24 -29.74
N PRO A 55 -8.53 1.46 -30.14
CA PRO A 55 -9.82 2.00 -30.57
C PRO A 55 -10.50 2.87 -29.51
N ARG A 56 -11.23 3.91 -29.94
CA ARG A 56 -11.94 4.83 -29.05
C ARG A 56 -13.01 4.13 -28.21
N GLU A 57 -13.76 3.19 -28.81
CA GLU A 57 -14.82 2.43 -28.14
C GLU A 57 -14.29 1.67 -26.90
N ALA A 58 -13.07 1.15 -26.97
CA ALA A 58 -12.42 0.49 -25.84
C ALA A 58 -12.17 1.48 -24.68
N GLY A 59 -11.89 2.75 -24.99
CA GLY A 59 -11.74 3.82 -24.00
C GLY A 59 -13.06 4.24 -23.33
N GLU A 60 -14.18 4.15 -24.05
CA GLU A 60 -15.51 4.42 -23.47
C GLU A 60 -15.92 3.31 -22.49
N LEU A 61 -15.58 2.07 -22.82
CA LEU A 61 -15.78 0.92 -21.92
C LEU A 61 -14.92 1.00 -20.66
N ASP A 62 -13.66 1.46 -20.77
CA ASP A 62 -12.83 1.75 -19.61
C ASP A 62 -13.49 2.73 -18.63
N GLY A 63 -14.16 3.77 -19.15
CA GLY A 63 -14.91 4.75 -18.35
C GLY A 63 -16.00 4.05 -17.54
N ARG A 64 -16.88 3.29 -18.23
CA ARG A 64 -17.97 2.52 -17.61
C ARG A 64 -17.47 1.54 -16.54
N LEU A 65 -16.34 0.87 -16.78
CA LEU A 65 -15.72 -0.05 -15.81
C LEU A 65 -15.23 0.70 -14.56
N ARG A 66 -14.64 1.88 -14.73
CA ARG A 66 -14.18 2.70 -13.60
C ARG A 66 -15.33 3.38 -12.87
N ASP A 67 -16.43 3.70 -13.53
CA ASP A 67 -17.55 4.41 -12.91
C ASP A 67 -18.43 3.49 -12.06
N ALA A 68 -18.28 2.17 -12.18
CA ALA A 68 -18.98 1.21 -11.34
C ALA A 68 -18.74 1.50 -9.85
N THR A 69 -19.83 1.59 -9.09
CA THR A 69 -19.82 1.91 -7.65
C THR A 69 -20.12 0.70 -6.77
N LYS A 70 -20.53 -0.42 -7.38
CA LYS A 70 -20.84 -1.68 -6.68
C LYS A 70 -20.17 -2.86 -7.38
N PRO A 71 -19.75 -3.90 -6.63
CA PRO A 71 -19.13 -5.09 -7.22
C PRO A 71 -20.06 -5.79 -8.23
N GLN A 72 -21.34 -5.91 -7.90
CA GLN A 72 -22.34 -6.52 -8.79
C GLN A 72 -22.52 -5.75 -10.12
N GLU A 73 -22.48 -4.42 -10.07
CA GLU A 73 -22.59 -3.57 -11.26
C GLU A 73 -21.38 -3.78 -12.19
N LEU A 74 -20.17 -3.76 -11.61
CA LEU A 74 -18.93 -4.04 -12.33
C LEU A 74 -18.99 -5.42 -12.98
N MET A 75 -19.33 -6.46 -12.21
CA MET A 75 -19.30 -7.83 -12.70
C MET A 75 -20.40 -8.15 -13.71
N GLN A 76 -21.57 -7.50 -13.63
CA GLN A 76 -22.59 -7.58 -14.68
C GLN A 76 -22.15 -6.91 -15.98
N LEU A 77 -21.39 -5.81 -15.89
CA LEU A 77 -20.78 -5.19 -17.06
C LEU A 77 -19.72 -6.12 -17.68
N VAL A 78 -18.85 -6.69 -16.85
CA VAL A 78 -17.87 -7.71 -17.28
C VAL A 78 -18.61 -8.87 -17.96
N ALA A 79 -19.62 -9.46 -17.35
CA ALA A 79 -20.34 -10.60 -17.91
C ALA A 79 -20.93 -10.33 -19.31
N ARG A 80 -21.44 -9.11 -19.55
CA ARG A 80 -22.04 -8.73 -20.84
C ARG A 80 -21.02 -8.44 -21.93
N GLU A 81 -19.90 -7.81 -21.56
CA GLU A 81 -18.96 -7.23 -22.52
C GLU A 81 -17.66 -8.01 -22.62
N LEU A 82 -17.43 -9.03 -21.76
CA LEU A 82 -16.17 -9.77 -21.67
C LEU A 82 -15.72 -10.19 -23.06
N ALA A 83 -16.58 -10.83 -23.86
CA ALA A 83 -16.28 -11.28 -25.22
C ALA A 83 -15.70 -10.20 -26.15
N ARG A 84 -16.00 -8.91 -25.90
CA ARG A 84 -15.54 -7.76 -26.69
C ARG A 84 -14.36 -7.02 -26.06
N PHE A 85 -13.96 -7.37 -24.84
CA PHE A 85 -12.85 -6.71 -24.17
C PHE A 85 -11.55 -6.86 -24.94
N ASP A 86 -10.83 -5.75 -25.10
CA ASP A 86 -9.42 -5.75 -25.44
C ASP A 86 -8.54 -5.93 -24.20
N ILE A 87 -7.22 -6.01 -24.41
CA ILE A 87 -6.24 -6.20 -23.32
C ILE A 87 -6.36 -5.09 -22.26
N GLY A 88 -6.57 -3.84 -22.69
CA GLY A 88 -6.75 -2.72 -21.79
C GLY A 88 -8.02 -2.85 -20.94
N ASN A 89 -9.14 -3.29 -21.53
CA ASN A 89 -10.40 -3.48 -20.81
C ASN A 89 -10.28 -4.60 -19.77
N LEU A 90 -9.55 -5.68 -20.08
CA LEU A 90 -9.28 -6.76 -19.12
C LEU A 90 -8.55 -6.23 -17.88
N VAL A 91 -7.46 -5.47 -18.09
CA VAL A 91 -6.71 -4.84 -16.98
C VAL A 91 -7.58 -3.83 -16.23
N VAL A 92 -8.35 -3.01 -16.92
CA VAL A 92 -9.20 -1.98 -16.29
C VAL A 92 -10.35 -2.60 -15.50
N ALA A 93 -10.95 -3.68 -15.98
CA ALA A 93 -11.97 -4.42 -15.25
C ALA A 93 -11.40 -5.03 -13.96
N PHE A 94 -10.29 -5.76 -14.06
CA PHE A 94 -9.64 -6.38 -12.91
C PHE A 94 -9.15 -5.35 -11.88
N THR A 95 -8.52 -4.27 -12.34
CA THR A 95 -8.05 -3.19 -11.44
C THR A 95 -9.19 -2.37 -10.84
N SER A 96 -10.35 -2.28 -11.50
CA SER A 96 -11.54 -1.65 -10.93
C SER A 96 -12.18 -2.51 -9.86
N ALA A 97 -12.05 -3.84 -9.92
CA ALA A 97 -12.53 -4.73 -8.85
C ALA A 97 -11.85 -4.43 -7.51
N ALA A 98 -10.58 -4.04 -7.52
CA ALA A 98 -9.80 -3.68 -6.32
C ALA A 98 -10.30 -2.42 -5.57
N LYS A 99 -11.35 -1.77 -6.05
CA LYS A 99 -12.07 -0.71 -5.33
C LYS A 99 -13.01 -1.27 -4.26
N PHE A 100 -13.43 -2.52 -4.41
CA PHE A 100 -14.38 -3.18 -3.53
C PHE A 100 -13.63 -4.09 -2.56
N GLU A 101 -14.13 -4.21 -1.33
CA GLU A 101 -13.55 -5.10 -0.33
C GLU A 101 -13.82 -6.58 -0.67
N ASP A 102 -14.99 -6.88 -1.23
CA ASP A 102 -15.42 -8.23 -1.58
C ASP A 102 -16.47 -8.25 -2.71
N GLY A 103 -16.85 -9.46 -3.16
CA GLY A 103 -18.05 -9.71 -3.95
C GLY A 103 -17.87 -9.76 -5.47
N CYS A 104 -16.72 -9.31 -6.01
CA CYS A 104 -16.45 -9.47 -7.45
C CYS A 104 -16.11 -10.91 -7.82
N ASP A 105 -15.38 -11.60 -6.94
CA ASP A 105 -14.84 -12.96 -7.09
C ASP A 105 -15.91 -14.06 -7.02
N THR A 106 -17.06 -13.78 -6.42
CA THR A 106 -18.20 -14.71 -6.35
C THR A 106 -19.04 -14.75 -7.62
N HIS A 107 -18.88 -13.78 -8.52
CA HIS A 107 -19.66 -13.72 -9.75
C HIS A 107 -19.13 -14.72 -10.79
N SER A 108 -20.04 -15.37 -11.52
CA SER A 108 -19.72 -16.38 -12.56
C SER A 108 -18.83 -15.89 -13.71
N ALA A 109 -18.62 -14.58 -13.85
CA ALA A 109 -17.80 -13.98 -14.89
C ALA A 109 -16.34 -13.78 -14.44
N TRP A 110 -16.07 -13.90 -13.14
CA TRP A 110 -14.74 -13.73 -12.57
C TRP A 110 -13.71 -14.72 -13.14
N PRO A 111 -13.98 -16.04 -13.21
CA PRO A 111 -13.01 -16.98 -13.77
C PRO A 111 -12.65 -16.66 -15.23
N GLY A 112 -13.64 -16.32 -16.06
CA GLY A 112 -13.40 -15.96 -17.47
C GLY A 112 -12.64 -14.63 -17.63
N LEU A 113 -12.81 -13.68 -16.71
CA LEU A 113 -11.99 -12.47 -16.67
C LEU A 113 -10.52 -12.79 -16.36
N LEU A 114 -10.26 -13.63 -15.36
CA LEU A 114 -8.92 -14.04 -14.98
C LEU A 114 -8.21 -14.80 -16.11
N GLU A 115 -8.89 -15.80 -16.69
CA GLU A 115 -8.37 -16.61 -17.79
C GLU A 115 -7.93 -15.72 -18.96
N ARG A 116 -8.83 -14.86 -19.45
CA ARG A 116 -8.51 -13.95 -20.55
C ARG A 116 -7.44 -12.92 -20.21
N LEU A 117 -7.39 -12.44 -18.98
CA LEU A 117 -6.32 -11.54 -18.55
C LEU A 117 -4.95 -12.24 -18.61
N LEU A 118 -4.87 -13.49 -18.14
CA LEU A 118 -3.64 -14.27 -18.15
C LEU A 118 -3.15 -14.60 -19.57
N GLU A 119 -4.07 -14.91 -20.50
CA GLU A 119 -3.75 -15.07 -21.93
C GLU A 119 -3.07 -13.82 -22.54
N THR A 120 -3.30 -12.65 -21.95
CA THR A 120 -2.75 -11.38 -22.43
C THR A 120 -1.52 -10.89 -21.67
N ALA A 121 -1.05 -11.62 -20.65
CA ALA A 121 0.08 -11.22 -19.81
C ALA A 121 1.32 -10.86 -20.62
N ASP A 122 1.56 -11.59 -21.71
CA ASP A 122 2.69 -11.37 -22.62
C ASP A 122 2.60 -10.12 -23.48
N PHE A 123 1.46 -9.43 -23.51
CA PHE A 123 1.30 -8.15 -24.20
C PHE A 123 1.29 -6.97 -23.24
N LEU A 124 1.21 -7.21 -21.93
CA LEU A 124 1.23 -6.15 -20.93
C LEU A 124 2.59 -5.44 -20.90
N GLU A 125 2.54 -4.12 -20.87
CA GLU A 125 3.72 -3.28 -20.61
C GLU A 125 3.90 -3.13 -19.09
N PRO A 126 5.05 -2.61 -18.61
CA PRO A 126 5.32 -2.48 -17.17
C PRO A 126 4.17 -1.87 -16.36
N ARG A 127 3.47 -0.88 -16.92
CA ARG A 127 2.29 -0.29 -16.29
C ARG A 127 1.14 -1.26 -16.13
N GLY A 128 0.83 -2.07 -17.14
CA GLY A 128 -0.23 -3.08 -17.06
C GLY A 128 0.13 -4.17 -16.05
N LEU A 129 1.37 -4.67 -16.10
CA LEU A 129 1.86 -5.69 -15.17
C LEU A 129 1.81 -5.20 -13.72
N SER A 130 2.34 -4.00 -13.45
CA SER A 130 2.39 -3.41 -12.11
C SER A 130 1.00 -3.08 -11.57
N MET A 131 0.09 -2.57 -12.42
CA MET A 131 -1.30 -2.31 -12.04
C MET A 131 -2.07 -3.58 -11.72
N THR A 132 -1.93 -4.62 -12.54
CA THR A 132 -2.60 -5.91 -12.30
C THR A 132 -2.08 -6.56 -11.01
N ALA A 133 -0.76 -6.61 -10.81
CA ALA A 133 -0.18 -7.14 -9.57
C ALA A 133 -0.67 -6.34 -8.34
N TYR A 134 -0.64 -5.01 -8.42
CA TYR A 134 -1.11 -4.13 -7.34
C TYR A 134 -2.59 -4.36 -7.01
N ALA A 135 -3.45 -4.52 -8.03
CA ALA A 135 -4.85 -4.83 -7.83
C ALA A 135 -5.04 -6.20 -7.17
N ALA A 136 -4.29 -7.22 -7.58
CA ALA A 136 -4.32 -8.54 -6.94
C ALA A 136 -3.97 -8.46 -5.45
N ALA A 137 -2.93 -7.69 -5.09
CA ALA A 137 -2.55 -7.48 -3.70
C ALA A 137 -3.63 -6.73 -2.89
N LYS A 138 -4.34 -5.77 -3.51
CA LYS A 138 -5.46 -5.06 -2.89
C LYS A 138 -6.69 -5.95 -2.67
N LEU A 139 -6.91 -6.90 -3.57
CA LEU A 139 -7.95 -7.93 -3.47
C LEU A 139 -7.56 -9.10 -2.55
N VAL A 140 -6.33 -9.13 -2.03
CA VAL A 140 -5.77 -10.27 -1.29
C VAL A 140 -5.82 -11.56 -2.13
N PHE A 141 -5.67 -11.41 -3.45
CA PHE A 141 -5.71 -12.50 -4.42
C PHE A 141 -4.29 -13.03 -4.70
N GLY A 142 -3.87 -14.01 -3.90
CA GLY A 142 -2.53 -14.63 -3.96
C GLY A 142 -2.52 -16.03 -4.59
N ASP A 143 -3.10 -16.20 -5.79
CA ASP A 143 -2.97 -17.46 -6.54
C ASP A 143 -1.68 -17.45 -7.37
N ASP A 144 -0.74 -18.37 -7.08
CA ASP A 144 0.53 -18.47 -7.79
C ASP A 144 0.36 -18.71 -9.29
N ARG A 145 -0.71 -19.37 -9.73
CA ARG A 145 -1.01 -19.56 -11.16
C ARG A 145 -1.37 -18.25 -11.85
N PHE A 146 -1.83 -17.27 -11.09
CA PHE A 146 -2.07 -15.91 -11.58
C PHE A 146 -0.80 -15.05 -11.50
N LEU A 147 -0.02 -15.17 -10.41
CA LEU A 147 1.17 -14.34 -10.19
C LEU A 147 2.36 -14.77 -11.06
N ALA A 148 2.54 -16.06 -11.31
CA ALA A 148 3.67 -16.58 -12.08
C ALA A 148 3.74 -16.01 -13.52
N PRO A 149 2.68 -16.01 -14.34
CA PRO A 149 2.73 -15.41 -15.68
C PRO A 149 3.05 -13.91 -15.65
N LEU A 150 2.53 -13.18 -14.65
CA LEU A 150 2.84 -11.75 -14.47
C LEU A 150 4.31 -11.53 -14.09
N ALA A 151 4.87 -12.39 -13.23
CA ALA A 151 6.26 -12.36 -12.83
C ALA A 151 7.18 -12.58 -14.03
N GLU A 152 6.92 -13.63 -14.82
CA GLU A 152 7.69 -13.98 -16.00
C GLU A 152 7.63 -12.87 -17.08
N ALA A 153 6.44 -12.33 -17.34
CA ALA A 153 6.27 -11.21 -18.26
C ALA A 153 6.99 -9.94 -17.77
N SER A 154 7.06 -9.72 -16.45
CA SER A 154 7.82 -8.64 -15.82
C SER A 154 9.32 -8.82 -15.99
N VAL A 155 9.84 -10.04 -15.80
CA VAL A 155 11.26 -10.38 -16.03
C VAL A 155 11.66 -10.04 -17.47
N ARG A 156 10.87 -10.46 -18.47
CA ARG A 156 11.11 -10.16 -19.89
C ARG A 156 11.17 -8.65 -20.20
N ARG A 157 10.61 -7.80 -19.33
CA ARG A 157 10.45 -6.35 -19.54
C ARG A 157 11.17 -5.50 -18.50
N ALA A 158 11.96 -6.10 -17.62
CA ALA A 158 12.54 -5.42 -16.45
C ALA A 158 13.25 -4.11 -16.79
N SER A 159 14.00 -4.06 -17.90
CA SER A 159 14.70 -2.85 -18.35
C SER A 159 13.80 -1.66 -18.70
N ARG A 160 12.50 -1.89 -18.91
CA ARG A 160 11.50 -0.86 -19.25
C ARG A 160 10.68 -0.38 -18.06
N PHE A 161 10.81 -1.02 -16.89
CA PHE A 161 10.08 -0.59 -15.70
C PHE A 161 10.56 0.79 -15.25
N GLY A 162 9.60 1.69 -15.02
CA GLY A 162 9.82 2.97 -14.33
C GLY A 162 9.65 2.84 -12.81
N ALA A 163 10.02 3.87 -12.05
CA ALA A 163 9.99 3.88 -10.58
C ALA A 163 8.66 3.39 -9.99
N THR A 164 7.54 3.94 -10.47
CA THR A 164 6.19 3.57 -9.98
C THR A 164 5.82 2.13 -10.33
N ASP A 165 6.30 1.59 -11.45
CA ASP A 165 6.01 0.21 -11.85
C ASP A 165 6.79 -0.78 -10.99
N VAL A 166 8.08 -0.52 -10.75
CA VAL A 166 8.91 -1.31 -9.83
C VAL A 166 8.28 -1.31 -8.44
N ALA A 167 7.97 -0.12 -7.92
CA ALA A 167 7.37 0.03 -6.60
C ALA A 167 6.08 -0.79 -6.45
N LYS A 168 5.15 -0.66 -7.39
CA LYS A 168 3.87 -1.39 -7.34
C LYS A 168 4.02 -2.89 -7.48
N ALA A 169 4.84 -3.35 -8.44
CA ALA A 169 5.03 -4.78 -8.67
C ALA A 169 5.73 -5.46 -7.49
N CYS A 170 6.86 -4.90 -7.01
CA CYS A 170 7.57 -5.43 -5.85
C CYS A 170 6.68 -5.40 -4.60
N TRP A 171 6.00 -4.28 -4.33
CA TRP A 171 5.09 -4.19 -3.18
C TRP A 171 3.99 -5.24 -3.25
N ALA A 172 3.38 -5.43 -4.43
CA ALA A 172 2.31 -6.39 -4.61
C ALA A 172 2.78 -7.83 -4.33
N PHE A 173 3.91 -8.23 -4.91
CA PHE A 173 4.43 -9.58 -4.75
C PHE A 173 4.88 -9.83 -3.30
N ALA A 174 5.52 -8.85 -2.66
CA ALA A 174 5.84 -8.91 -1.24
C ALA A 174 4.57 -9.04 -0.37
N LYS A 175 3.53 -8.26 -0.68
CA LYS A 175 2.27 -8.27 0.07
C LYS A 175 1.52 -9.60 -0.05
N LEU A 176 1.56 -10.21 -1.22
CA LEU A 176 0.99 -11.53 -1.51
C LEU A 176 1.89 -12.70 -1.12
N ARG A 177 3.11 -12.41 -0.60
CA ARG A 177 4.12 -13.40 -0.20
C ARG A 177 4.61 -14.30 -1.35
N PHE A 178 4.58 -13.79 -2.58
CA PHE A 178 5.15 -14.47 -3.75
C PHE A 178 6.66 -14.19 -3.82
N VAL A 179 7.45 -15.11 -3.29
CA VAL A 179 8.89 -14.89 -3.00
C VAL A 179 9.74 -16.09 -3.38
N GLU A 180 9.37 -17.28 -2.93
CA GLU A 180 10.23 -18.46 -3.01
C GLU A 180 10.03 -19.26 -4.29
N GLU A 181 8.93 -19.08 -4.99
CA GLU A 181 8.59 -19.80 -6.22
C GLU A 181 9.60 -19.46 -7.33
N PRO A 182 9.93 -20.38 -8.26
CA PRO A 182 10.93 -20.10 -9.31
C PRO A 182 10.66 -18.81 -10.13
N PRO A 183 9.40 -18.50 -10.53
CA PRO A 183 9.09 -17.23 -11.18
C PRO A 183 9.29 -16.01 -10.25
N ALA A 184 8.97 -16.16 -8.95
CA ALA A 184 9.16 -15.10 -7.96
C ALA A 184 10.64 -14.77 -7.75
N ARG A 185 11.50 -15.78 -7.58
CA ARG A 185 12.96 -15.59 -7.48
C ARG A 185 13.53 -14.86 -8.70
N SER A 186 13.10 -15.28 -9.89
CA SER A 186 13.52 -14.64 -11.16
C SER A 186 13.08 -13.18 -11.21
N PHE A 187 11.86 -12.88 -10.75
CA PHE A 187 11.35 -11.52 -10.64
C PHE A 187 12.17 -10.65 -9.69
N TRP A 188 12.42 -11.11 -8.45
CA TRP A 188 13.16 -10.33 -7.45
C TRP A 188 14.60 -10.04 -7.92
N GLN A 189 15.26 -11.03 -8.52
CA GLN A 189 16.58 -10.84 -9.13
C GLN A 189 16.53 -9.80 -10.27
N ALA A 190 15.54 -9.89 -11.16
CA ALA A 190 15.41 -8.99 -12.32
C ALA A 190 14.99 -7.56 -11.95
N MET A 191 14.27 -7.36 -10.83
CA MET A 191 13.78 -6.05 -10.42
C MET A 191 14.81 -5.20 -9.65
N ALA A 192 15.90 -5.80 -9.15
CA ALA A 192 16.94 -5.07 -8.41
C ALA A 192 17.60 -3.97 -9.26
N GLU A 193 18.02 -4.27 -10.50
CA GLU A 193 18.64 -3.28 -11.38
C GLU A 193 17.66 -2.14 -11.76
N PRO A 194 16.41 -2.40 -12.20
CA PRO A 194 15.41 -1.36 -12.39
C PRO A 194 15.13 -0.53 -11.15
N ALA A 195 15.12 -1.12 -9.95
CA ALA A 195 14.97 -0.38 -8.71
C ALA A 195 16.13 0.63 -8.55
N VAL A 196 17.38 0.18 -8.60
CA VAL A 196 18.57 1.04 -8.48
C VAL A 196 18.56 2.16 -9.52
N ARG A 197 18.26 1.83 -10.78
CA ARG A 197 18.22 2.79 -11.89
C ARG A 197 17.17 3.88 -11.69
N ASN A 198 16.02 3.54 -11.13
CA ASN A 198 14.86 4.43 -11.07
C ASN A 198 14.68 5.14 -9.73
N ILE A 199 15.32 4.70 -8.64
CA ILE A 199 15.23 5.36 -7.33
C ILE A 199 15.67 6.84 -7.40
N PRO A 200 16.79 7.21 -8.03
CA PRO A 200 17.20 8.61 -8.13
C PRO A 200 16.13 9.49 -8.79
N GLY A 201 15.64 10.51 -8.06
CA GLY A 201 14.57 11.40 -8.52
C GLY A 201 13.18 10.77 -8.61
N ALA A 202 12.99 9.55 -8.08
CA ALA A 202 11.65 8.97 -7.93
C ALA A 202 10.83 9.73 -6.88
N ARG A 203 9.51 9.58 -6.97
CA ARG A 203 8.65 10.02 -5.87
C ARG A 203 8.99 9.21 -4.63
N PHE A 204 9.09 9.86 -3.47
CA PHE A 204 9.52 9.16 -2.27
C PHE A 204 8.59 8.03 -1.81
N VAL A 205 7.31 8.09 -2.16
CA VAL A 205 6.40 6.94 -1.98
C VAL A 205 6.90 5.70 -2.73
N ASP A 206 7.37 5.86 -3.96
CA ASP A 206 7.83 4.75 -4.80
C ASP A 206 9.12 4.17 -4.18
N VAL A 207 10.03 5.03 -3.71
CA VAL A 207 11.23 4.62 -2.97
C VAL A 207 10.86 3.82 -1.70
N SER A 208 9.93 4.35 -0.90
CA SER A 208 9.47 3.70 0.34
C SER A 208 8.85 2.32 0.07
N MET A 209 8.05 2.20 -1.00
CA MET A 209 7.44 0.93 -1.40
C MET A 209 8.50 -0.08 -1.85
N ILE A 210 9.51 0.34 -2.62
CA ILE A 210 10.63 -0.50 -3.02
C ILE A 210 11.40 -1.00 -1.79
N CYS A 211 11.85 -0.09 -0.91
CA CYS A 211 12.59 -0.46 0.29
C CYS A 211 11.81 -1.41 1.19
N TRP A 212 10.53 -1.11 1.43
CA TRP A 212 9.65 -1.98 2.22
C TRP A 212 9.53 -3.37 1.61
N ALA A 213 9.30 -3.44 0.30
CA ALA A 213 9.11 -4.71 -0.40
C ALA A 213 10.36 -5.58 -0.32
N PHE A 214 11.53 -5.04 -0.64
CA PHE A 214 12.82 -5.76 -0.59
C PHE A 214 13.18 -6.18 0.84
N ALA A 215 12.93 -5.34 1.85
CA ALA A 215 13.17 -5.69 3.26
C ALA A 215 12.19 -6.76 3.77
N ALA A 216 10.91 -6.65 3.43
CA ALA A 216 9.86 -7.54 3.94
C ALA A 216 10.03 -8.99 3.44
N THR A 217 10.63 -9.17 2.26
CA THR A 217 10.82 -10.48 1.62
C THR A 217 12.24 -11.06 1.78
N ASP A 218 13.09 -10.44 2.61
CA ASP A 218 14.51 -10.79 2.76
C ASP A 218 15.25 -10.86 1.40
N GLN A 219 14.81 -10.04 0.43
CA GLN A 219 15.44 -9.89 -0.89
C GLN A 219 16.38 -8.69 -0.91
N ALA A 220 16.84 -8.24 0.26
CA ALA A 220 17.62 -7.02 0.41
C ALA A 220 18.84 -7.04 -0.53
N SER A 221 18.87 -6.08 -1.45
CA SER A 221 20.02 -5.84 -2.31
C SER A 221 20.77 -4.61 -1.78
N PRO A 222 22.06 -4.73 -1.40
CA PRO A 222 22.84 -3.59 -0.93
C PRO A 222 22.71 -2.39 -1.87
N ALA A 223 22.80 -2.59 -3.19
CA ALA A 223 22.69 -1.52 -4.17
C ALA A 223 21.34 -0.78 -4.13
N VAL A 224 20.22 -1.49 -3.86
CA VAL A 224 18.90 -0.87 -3.72
C VAL A 224 18.85 0.03 -2.49
N PHE A 225 19.40 -0.42 -1.37
CA PHE A 225 19.43 0.36 -0.12
C PHE A 225 20.43 1.52 -0.18
N GLU A 226 21.55 1.38 -0.88
CA GLU A 226 22.47 2.49 -1.14
C GLU A 226 21.82 3.58 -2.00
N ALA A 227 21.13 3.20 -3.08
CA ALA A 227 20.38 4.14 -3.92
C ALA A 227 19.28 4.85 -3.11
N ALA A 228 18.55 4.09 -2.27
CA ALA A 228 17.52 4.65 -1.41
C ALA A 228 18.08 5.57 -0.32
N SER A 229 19.24 5.26 0.24
CA SER A 229 19.93 6.13 1.20
C SER A 229 20.32 7.45 0.53
N ALA A 230 20.94 7.39 -0.65
CA ALA A 230 21.33 8.57 -1.41
C ALA A 230 20.12 9.47 -1.75
N GLU A 231 19.03 8.88 -2.24
CA GLU A 231 17.79 9.63 -2.52
C GLU A 231 17.18 10.21 -1.24
N THR A 232 17.09 9.42 -0.16
CA THR A 232 16.58 9.90 1.12
C THR A 232 17.38 11.09 1.63
N ARG A 233 18.72 11.06 1.54
CA ARG A 233 19.58 12.18 1.94
C ARG A 233 19.30 13.45 1.12
N ALA A 234 19.02 13.31 -0.16
CA ALA A 234 18.72 14.44 -1.04
C ALA A 234 17.40 15.14 -0.65
N VAL A 235 16.38 14.38 -0.26
CA VAL A 235 15.01 14.91 -0.04
C VAL A 235 14.54 14.86 1.42
N VAL A 236 15.39 14.47 2.38
CA VAL A 236 14.99 14.24 3.79
C VAL A 236 14.22 15.42 4.41
N HIS A 237 14.59 16.64 4.04
CA HIS A 237 13.98 17.89 4.50
C HIS A 237 12.51 18.06 4.07
N GLU A 238 12.06 17.35 3.05
CA GLU A 238 10.67 17.35 2.57
C GLU A 238 9.84 16.20 3.15
N LEU A 239 10.48 15.22 3.79
CA LEU A 239 9.83 13.98 4.17
C LEU A 239 8.93 14.16 5.41
N PRO A 240 7.69 13.63 5.36
CA PRO A 240 6.81 13.59 6.52
C PRO A 240 7.21 12.42 7.46
N PRO A 241 6.76 12.44 8.73
CA PRO A 241 7.01 11.38 9.72
C PRO A 241 6.83 9.95 9.22
N ARG A 242 5.74 9.69 8.48
CA ARG A 242 5.46 8.38 7.90
C ARG A 242 6.58 7.88 6.98
N SER A 243 7.15 8.75 6.16
CA SER A 243 8.26 8.41 5.28
C SER A 243 9.53 8.13 6.07
N LEU A 244 9.83 8.93 7.09
CA LEU A 244 10.99 8.71 7.97
C LEU A 244 10.90 7.36 8.69
N ALA A 245 9.72 7.04 9.24
CA ALA A 245 9.43 5.77 9.89
C ALA A 245 9.60 4.59 8.93
N GLY A 246 9.08 4.71 7.70
CA GLY A 246 9.19 3.67 6.67
C GLY A 246 10.63 3.36 6.27
N VAL A 247 11.47 4.39 6.12
CA VAL A 247 12.90 4.22 5.84
C VAL A 247 13.60 3.55 7.02
N ALA A 248 13.42 4.08 8.24
CA ALA A 248 14.04 3.51 9.43
C ALA A 248 13.67 2.04 9.64
N TRP A 249 12.41 1.68 9.41
CA TRP A 249 11.95 0.29 9.47
C TRP A 249 12.59 -0.56 8.38
N ALA A 250 12.58 -0.10 7.13
CA ALA A 250 13.08 -0.88 6.01
C ALA A 250 14.59 -1.15 6.10
N PHE A 251 15.39 -0.15 6.49
CA PHE A 251 16.83 -0.30 6.66
C PHE A 251 17.18 -1.25 7.81
N ALA A 252 16.50 -1.13 8.95
CA ALA A 252 16.66 -2.05 10.08
C ALA A 252 16.29 -3.48 9.69
N ARG A 253 15.13 -3.67 9.03
CA ARG A 253 14.64 -4.98 8.61
C ARG A 253 15.56 -5.64 7.58
N ALA A 254 16.14 -4.85 6.67
CA ALA A 254 17.13 -5.31 5.71
C ALA A 254 18.52 -5.56 6.31
N ARG A 255 18.75 -5.23 7.60
CA ARG A 255 20.06 -5.28 8.27
C ARG A 255 21.12 -4.46 7.52
N HIS A 256 20.69 -3.35 6.91
CA HIS A 256 21.57 -2.45 6.18
C HIS A 256 21.99 -1.29 7.11
N HIS A 257 23.23 -1.34 7.58
CA HIS A 257 23.76 -0.37 8.53
C HIS A 257 24.17 0.93 7.82
N ASP A 258 23.44 2.01 8.07
CA ASP A 258 23.80 3.36 7.65
C ASP A 258 23.61 4.38 8.80
N PRO A 259 24.60 4.52 9.70
CA PRO A 259 24.50 5.45 10.83
C PRO A 259 24.26 6.91 10.41
N GLY A 260 24.84 7.32 9.29
CA GLY A 260 24.67 8.69 8.79
C GLY A 260 23.23 8.97 8.34
N LEU A 261 22.53 7.96 7.81
CA LEU A 261 21.12 8.09 7.45
C LEU A 261 20.24 8.21 8.71
N TYR A 262 20.46 7.36 9.71
CA TYR A 262 19.69 7.43 10.96
C TYR A 262 19.87 8.76 11.69
N GLN A 263 21.07 9.35 11.65
CA GLN A 263 21.30 10.70 12.17
C GLN A 263 20.44 11.75 11.45
N LEU A 264 20.35 11.70 10.11
CA LEU A 264 19.51 12.62 9.33
C LEU A 264 18.02 12.41 9.58
N LEU A 265 17.57 11.16 9.67
CA LEU A 265 16.19 10.82 10.01
C LEU A 265 15.82 11.36 11.39
N ALA A 266 16.72 11.23 12.38
CA ALA A 266 16.51 11.77 13.71
C ALA A 266 16.40 13.29 13.70
N GLN A 267 17.34 13.99 13.04
CA GLN A 267 17.31 15.45 12.91
C GLN A 267 16.00 15.93 12.31
N ARG A 268 15.60 15.36 11.17
CA ARG A 268 14.33 15.71 10.54
C ARG A 268 13.14 15.42 11.43
N SER A 269 13.13 14.30 12.14
CA SER A 269 12.03 13.91 13.04
C SER A 269 11.83 14.91 14.18
N VAL A 270 12.86 15.63 14.59
CA VAL A 270 12.73 16.74 15.55
C VAL A 270 11.90 17.89 14.97
N GLU A 271 12.13 18.22 13.70
CA GLU A 271 11.47 19.34 13.02
C GLU A 271 9.98 19.06 12.78
N VAL A 272 9.62 17.80 12.53
CA VAL A 272 8.23 17.36 12.25
C VAL A 272 7.60 16.58 13.40
N LEU A 273 8.12 16.74 14.62
CA LEU A 273 7.70 15.95 15.78
C LEU A 273 6.19 16.04 16.04
N SER A 274 5.60 17.23 15.87
CA SER A 274 4.17 17.47 16.06
C SER A 274 3.27 16.67 15.11
N ASP A 275 3.81 16.26 13.97
CA ASP A 275 3.05 15.61 12.91
C ASP A 275 3.10 14.08 13.02
N PHE A 276 3.90 13.55 13.95
CA PHE A 276 3.96 12.10 14.19
C PHE A 276 2.63 11.58 14.69
N THR A 277 2.12 10.57 13.99
CA THR A 277 1.05 9.72 14.53
C THR A 277 1.65 8.64 15.44
N ALA A 278 0.83 8.04 16.31
CA ALA A 278 1.27 6.93 17.14
C ALA A 278 1.81 5.76 16.32
N HIS A 279 1.23 5.51 15.13
CA HIS A 279 1.66 4.46 14.21
C HIS A 279 3.06 4.76 13.65
N ASP A 280 3.28 5.98 13.16
CA ASP A 280 4.57 6.37 12.60
C ASP A 280 5.66 6.33 13.67
N ALA A 281 5.34 6.77 14.90
CA ALA A 281 6.26 6.71 16.03
C ALA A 281 6.61 5.27 16.44
N ALA A 282 5.64 4.35 16.48
CA ALA A 282 5.89 2.93 16.76
C ALA A 282 6.89 2.33 15.75
N SER A 283 6.62 2.51 14.46
CA SER A 283 7.48 2.00 13.39
C SER A 283 8.86 2.65 13.38
N PHE A 284 8.94 3.97 13.61
CA PHE A 284 10.19 4.72 13.70
C PHE A 284 11.05 4.24 14.89
N CYS A 285 10.47 4.18 16.09
CA CYS A 285 11.18 3.75 17.29
C CYS A 285 11.66 2.30 17.16
N TRP A 286 10.81 1.41 16.63
CA TRP A 286 11.22 0.03 16.32
C TRP A 286 12.40 -0.01 15.35
N GLY A 287 12.35 0.76 14.27
CA GLY A 287 13.43 0.81 13.28
C GLY A 287 14.76 1.28 13.86
N PHE A 288 14.75 2.32 14.70
CA PHE A 288 15.96 2.81 15.39
C PHE A 288 16.52 1.77 16.37
N THR A 289 15.66 1.15 17.18
CA THR A 289 16.11 0.14 18.16
C THR A 289 16.59 -1.14 17.48
N ALA A 290 15.89 -1.63 16.45
CA ALA A 290 16.25 -2.84 15.70
C ALA A 290 17.54 -2.66 14.89
N ALA A 291 17.88 -1.44 14.50
CA ALA A 291 19.17 -1.11 13.89
C ALA A 291 20.29 -0.83 14.91
N GLU A 292 20.04 -1.09 16.21
CA GLU A 292 20.98 -0.84 17.31
C GLU A 292 21.41 0.64 17.43
N MET A 293 20.53 1.56 17.02
CA MET A 293 20.75 3.01 17.05
C MET A 293 19.61 3.74 17.77
N PRO A 294 19.23 3.38 19.01
CA PRO A 294 18.16 4.07 19.71
C PRO A 294 18.50 5.54 19.95
N HIS A 295 17.54 6.44 19.74
CA HIS A 295 17.69 7.87 19.99
C HIS A 295 16.87 8.30 21.21
N THR A 296 17.39 8.06 22.42
CA THR A 296 16.68 8.23 23.70
C THR A 296 15.94 9.57 23.84
N GLN A 297 16.62 10.69 23.60
CA GLN A 297 16.00 12.02 23.72
C GLN A 297 14.85 12.28 22.72
N LEU A 298 14.87 11.62 21.56
CA LEU A 298 13.81 11.75 20.56
C LEU A 298 12.63 10.86 20.95
N PHE A 299 12.90 9.65 21.44
CA PHE A 299 11.88 8.74 21.95
C PHE A 299 11.13 9.32 23.14
N GLU A 300 11.82 9.99 24.08
CA GLU A 300 11.20 10.73 25.19
C GLU A 300 10.25 11.81 24.67
N ARG A 301 10.68 12.62 23.68
CA ARG A 301 9.84 13.66 23.09
C ARG A 301 8.64 13.09 22.34
N LEU A 302 8.80 11.97 21.64
CA LEU A 302 7.69 11.24 21.01
C LEU A 302 6.73 10.70 22.08
N ALA A 303 7.24 10.11 23.16
CA ALA A 303 6.41 9.62 24.26
C ALA A 303 5.58 10.75 24.89
N MET A 304 6.19 11.91 25.13
CA MET A 304 5.50 13.11 25.61
C MET A 304 4.43 13.57 24.61
N HIS A 305 4.78 13.74 23.33
CA HIS A 305 3.86 14.16 22.27
C HIS A 305 2.63 13.25 22.16
N LEU A 306 2.84 11.93 22.13
CA LEU A 306 1.77 10.95 21.98
C LEU A 306 0.84 10.86 23.21
N ASN A 307 1.35 11.27 24.38
CA ASN A 307 0.60 11.28 25.64
C ASN A 307 -0.07 12.62 25.95
N GLN A 308 0.13 13.66 25.13
CA GLN A 308 -0.55 14.94 25.32
C GLN A 308 -2.07 14.78 25.11
N PRO A 309 -2.91 15.20 26.08
CA PRO A 309 -4.36 15.19 25.91
C PRO A 309 -4.77 16.22 24.84
N GLY A 310 -5.48 15.80 23.80
CA GLY A 310 -6.11 16.70 22.84
C GLY A 310 -7.54 17.07 23.25
N GLU A 311 -8.03 18.25 22.84
CA GLU A 311 -9.31 18.86 23.28
C GLU A 311 -10.58 18.00 23.09
N ARG A 312 -10.54 16.87 22.35
CA ARG A 312 -11.73 16.03 22.07
C ARG A 312 -11.50 14.51 21.96
N ASN A 313 -10.37 13.92 22.38
CA ASN A 313 -10.20 12.47 22.19
C ASN A 313 -9.24 11.76 23.16
N VAL A 314 -9.55 10.48 23.40
CA VAL A 314 -8.67 9.47 24.01
C VAL A 314 -7.30 9.45 23.33
N SER A 315 -6.23 9.24 24.09
CA SER A 315 -4.84 9.29 23.59
C SER A 315 -4.66 8.48 22.30
N ALA A 316 -3.89 9.02 21.35
CA ALA A 316 -3.66 8.39 20.05
C ALA A 316 -3.08 6.97 20.16
N LEU A 317 -2.39 6.69 21.27
CA LEU A 317 -1.85 5.40 21.67
C LEU A 317 -2.94 4.31 21.78
N ARG A 318 -4.14 4.62 22.29
CA ARG A 318 -5.22 3.63 22.42
C ARG A 318 -5.79 3.13 21.09
N ARG A 319 -5.48 3.81 19.99
CA ARG A 319 -5.89 3.42 18.64
C ARG A 319 -4.85 2.56 17.91
N LEU A 320 -3.70 2.30 18.54
CA LEU A 320 -2.73 1.36 18.00
C LEU A 320 -3.32 -0.05 17.94
N SER A 321 -2.82 -0.86 16.99
CA SER A 321 -3.02 -2.29 17.07
C SER A 321 -2.10 -2.89 18.13
N ALA A 322 -2.46 -4.04 18.69
CA ALA A 322 -1.63 -4.74 19.67
C ALA A 322 -0.17 -4.96 19.19
N PRO A 323 0.10 -5.36 17.91
CA PRO A 323 1.48 -5.46 17.42
C PRO A 323 2.26 -4.14 17.48
N LEU A 324 1.65 -3.03 17.06
CA LEU A 324 2.32 -1.72 17.06
C LEU A 324 2.53 -1.19 18.48
N ALA A 325 1.58 -1.45 19.38
CA ALA A 325 1.72 -1.12 20.80
C ALA A 325 2.87 -1.93 21.45
N ALA A 326 2.99 -3.22 21.11
CA ALA A 326 4.10 -4.06 21.55
C ALA A 326 5.45 -3.58 20.98
N GLU A 327 5.53 -3.23 19.70
CA GLU A 327 6.74 -2.70 19.07
C GLU A 327 7.22 -1.40 19.73
N LEU A 328 6.30 -0.47 19.98
CA LEU A 328 6.62 0.79 20.67
C LEU A 328 7.04 0.54 22.13
N SER A 329 6.33 -0.34 22.84
CA SER A 329 6.67 -0.70 24.23
C SER A 329 8.07 -1.32 24.31
N TRP A 330 8.37 -2.25 23.40
CA TRP A 330 9.69 -2.86 23.30
C TRP A 330 10.76 -1.82 22.99
N ALA A 331 10.55 -0.96 21.99
CA ALA A 331 11.52 0.06 21.61
C ALA A 331 11.82 1.02 22.77
N PHE A 332 10.80 1.43 23.53
CA PHE A 332 10.96 2.27 24.72
C PHE A 332 11.66 1.56 25.87
N ALA A 333 11.31 0.30 26.13
CA ALA A 333 11.97 -0.49 27.17
C ALA A 333 13.45 -0.72 26.85
N SER A 334 13.78 -1.08 25.60
CA SER A 334 15.16 -1.28 25.13
C SER A 334 15.99 0.00 25.19
N ALA A 335 15.38 1.17 25.01
CA ALA A 335 16.03 2.46 25.12
C ALA A 335 15.96 3.08 26.53
N SER A 336 15.47 2.32 27.53
CA SER A 336 15.33 2.75 28.94
C SER A 336 14.50 4.02 29.13
N ILE A 337 13.51 4.26 28.26
CA ILE A 337 12.66 5.45 28.28
C ILE A 337 11.76 5.45 29.52
N GLN A 338 11.79 6.54 30.29
CA GLN A 338 10.95 6.71 31.47
C GLN A 338 9.62 7.39 31.09
N ALA A 339 8.62 6.60 30.70
CA ALA A 339 7.31 7.10 30.29
C ALA A 339 6.15 6.27 30.88
N PRO A 340 5.94 6.30 32.21
CA PRO A 340 4.99 5.42 32.89
C PRO A 340 3.56 5.54 32.34
N GLY A 341 3.05 6.76 32.12
CA GLY A 341 1.71 6.95 31.55
C GLY A 341 1.55 6.41 30.12
N THR A 342 2.63 6.43 29.33
CA THR A 342 2.64 5.81 28.00
C THR A 342 2.62 4.29 28.10
N PHE A 343 3.41 3.69 28.98
CA PHE A 343 3.40 2.24 29.22
C PHE A 343 2.06 1.73 29.74
N GLU A 344 1.44 2.44 30.69
CA GLU A 344 0.10 2.11 31.19
C GLU A 344 -0.92 2.08 30.05
N THR A 345 -0.91 3.12 29.20
CA THR A 345 -1.81 3.19 28.05
C THR A 345 -1.56 2.08 27.03
N LEU A 346 -0.29 1.76 26.75
CA LEU A 346 0.08 0.70 25.81
C LEU A 346 -0.28 -0.69 26.36
N ALA A 347 -0.18 -0.90 27.68
CA ALA A 347 -0.56 -2.16 28.31
C ALA A 347 -2.05 -2.47 28.10
N GLU A 348 -2.93 -1.47 28.22
CA GLU A 348 -4.37 -1.63 27.96
C GLU A 348 -4.71 -2.01 26.51
N VAL A 349 -3.83 -1.67 25.54
CA VAL A 349 -4.01 -2.02 24.11
C VAL A 349 -3.55 -3.45 23.82
N CYS A 350 -2.59 -3.95 24.58
CA CYS A 350 -1.98 -5.26 24.39
C CYS A 350 -2.74 -6.41 25.07
N THR A 351 -3.64 -6.12 26.01
CA THR A 351 -4.49 -7.09 26.73
C THR A 351 -5.77 -7.41 25.99
#